data_AF-A0A661BT16-F1
#
_entry.id   AF-A0A661BT16-F1
#
_cell.length_a   1.000
_cell.length_b   1.000
_cell.length_c   1.000
_cell.angle_alpha   90.00
_cell.angle_beta   90.00
_cell.angle_gamma   90.00
#
_symmetry.space_group_name_H-M   'P 1'
#
loop_
_entity.id
_entity.type
_entity.pdbx_description
1 polymer ?
#
loop_
_entity_poly.entity_id
_entity_poly.type
_entity_poly.pdbx_seq_one_letter_code
_entity_poly.pdbx_strand_id
1 'polypeptide(L)'
;MAFQNIADGYLVQRLPFSIEVVDFRIEHYESGQPKSFESDLIIHDPEADAPITKTISVNHPMIYKGYTIYQASFTDGGSQLDMLLHQLRGDETSSLEITGHINETLSINANGEPIKLELEEFRLFNIFPVAKDETADKKFRDQGPNFTFKLRKQDGSAVEFVNYMSPLMFNGRKYFLSGTRTSPADEFKYLHIPADNVGSPERFLKFQALLRDGKNITQAAKSIAIRDNVSELNEEFIGATRTLVELFLSGGFEAIQNHLQANVPEKEQIEVSEIYMKMLQNTLQQVFVDMLKTEGVQITDDQITSELSQDEILFFQDAVLALSALPFYQSPFYLQLESFEHRQATGLQITRTPGQIYVYIGFAMLIIGVFLLFYVSHQRVWVILERHDNSTGLLIAGNTNRHKTEFSEKFEEMTGIIKGELKPIDS
;
A
#
# COMPACT_ATOMS: atom_id res chain seq x y z
N MET A 1 -22.64 8.74 -18.28
CA MET A 1 -23.00 10.06 -17.72
C MET A 1 -21.80 10.55 -16.92
N ALA A 2 -21.50 11.85 -16.93
CA ALA A 2 -20.44 12.41 -16.11
C ALA A 2 -21.04 13.13 -14.90
N PHE A 3 -20.42 12.99 -13.74
CA PHE A 3 -20.87 13.62 -12.49
C PHE A 3 -19.91 14.76 -12.15
N GLN A 4 -20.46 15.96 -11.95
CA GLN A 4 -19.69 17.12 -11.50
C GLN A 4 -20.16 17.52 -10.11
N ASN A 5 -19.24 17.56 -9.14
CA ASN A 5 -19.52 18.04 -7.79
C ASN A 5 -19.89 19.53 -7.82
N ILE A 6 -21.04 19.89 -7.25
CA ILE A 6 -21.47 21.29 -7.04
C ILE A 6 -22.07 21.39 -5.64
N ALA A 7 -21.34 22.06 -4.73
CA ALA A 7 -21.71 22.20 -3.31
C ALA A 7 -22.06 20.85 -2.67
N ASP A 8 -23.29 20.66 -2.19
CA ASP A 8 -23.76 19.44 -1.52
C ASP A 8 -24.42 18.41 -2.47
N GLY A 9 -24.23 18.53 -3.79
CA GLY A 9 -24.84 17.65 -4.79
C GLY A 9 -24.01 17.42 -6.06
N TYR A 10 -24.59 16.70 -7.02
CA TYR A 10 -23.94 16.35 -8.29
C TYR A 10 -24.77 16.82 -9.49
N LEU A 11 -24.12 17.51 -10.44
CA LEU A 11 -24.69 17.76 -11.76
C LEU A 11 -24.38 16.57 -12.66
N VAL A 12 -25.42 15.95 -13.21
CA VAL A 12 -25.28 14.86 -14.18
C VAL A 12 -25.24 15.45 -15.59
N GLN A 13 -24.06 15.45 -16.20
CA GLN A 13 -23.89 15.85 -17.59
C GLN A 13 -23.97 14.63 -18.52
N ARG A 14 -24.89 14.68 -19.49
CA ARG A 14 -24.90 13.70 -20.58
C ARG A 14 -23.77 14.00 -21.56
N LEU A 15 -22.99 12.98 -21.87
CA LEU A 15 -21.99 13.01 -22.92
C LEU A 15 -22.64 12.60 -24.25
N PRO A 16 -22.12 13.08 -25.40
CA PRO A 16 -22.65 12.68 -26.71
C PRO A 16 -22.29 11.24 -27.11
N PHE A 17 -21.45 10.57 -26.31
CA PHE A 17 -21.03 9.18 -26.46
C PHE A 17 -21.02 8.50 -25.08
N SER A 18 -20.97 7.17 -25.05
CA SER A 18 -20.69 6.41 -23.82
C SER A 18 -19.26 5.87 -23.83
N ILE A 19 -18.70 5.75 -22.63
CA ILE A 19 -17.36 5.20 -22.39
C ILE A 19 -17.56 3.90 -21.63
N GLU A 20 -16.97 2.83 -22.13
CA GLU A 20 -16.83 1.55 -21.47
C GLU A 20 -15.37 1.36 -21.06
N VAL A 21 -15.15 0.95 -19.81
CA VAL A 21 -13.85 0.48 -19.34
C VAL A 21 -13.87 -1.03 -19.51
N VAL A 22 -13.00 -1.54 -20.37
CA VAL A 22 -12.86 -2.98 -20.61
C VAL A 22 -11.96 -3.59 -19.56
N ASP A 23 -10.84 -2.94 -19.29
CA ASP A 23 -9.83 -3.42 -18.35
C ASP A 23 -9.04 -2.26 -17.75
N PHE A 24 -8.51 -2.48 -16.55
CA PHE A 24 -7.51 -1.64 -15.92
C PHE A 24 -6.39 -2.52 -15.40
N ARG A 25 -5.15 -2.15 -15.71
CA ARG A 25 -3.97 -2.88 -15.29
C ARG A 25 -2.87 -1.96 -14.82
N ILE A 26 -2.05 -2.48 -13.91
CA ILE A 26 -0.81 -1.85 -13.47
C ILE A 26 0.34 -2.69 -13.99
N GLU A 27 1.09 -2.14 -14.93
CA GLU A 27 2.34 -2.73 -15.39
C GLU A 27 3.42 -2.46 -14.35
N HIS A 28 4.25 -3.46 -14.06
CA HIS A 28 5.31 -3.34 -13.06
C HIS A 28 6.69 -3.60 -13.70
N TYR A 29 7.73 -3.00 -13.13
CA TYR A 29 9.11 -3.41 -13.42
C TYR A 29 9.43 -4.75 -12.74
N GLU A 30 10.52 -5.41 -13.14
CA GLU A 30 11.02 -6.63 -12.46
C GLU A 30 11.38 -6.42 -10.97
N SER A 31 11.48 -5.15 -10.53
CA SER A 31 11.64 -4.76 -9.14
C SER A 31 10.34 -4.78 -8.33
N GLY A 32 9.20 -4.99 -8.99
CA GLY A 32 7.85 -4.89 -8.42
C GLY A 32 7.28 -3.48 -8.44
N GLN A 33 8.05 -2.43 -8.73
CA GLN A 33 7.53 -1.05 -8.73
C GLN A 33 6.56 -0.78 -9.90
N PRO A 34 5.47 -0.02 -9.71
CA PRO A 34 4.58 0.37 -10.79
C PRO A 34 5.31 1.15 -11.88
N LYS A 35 5.12 0.72 -13.13
CA LYS A 35 5.69 1.29 -14.36
C LYS A 35 4.67 2.16 -15.09
N SER A 36 3.48 1.62 -15.32
CA SER A 36 2.35 2.37 -15.90
C SER A 36 1.05 1.86 -15.30
N PHE A 37 0.08 2.75 -15.24
CA PHE A 37 -1.30 2.42 -14.93
C PHE A 37 -2.04 2.68 -16.23
N GLU A 38 -2.78 1.70 -16.70
CA GLU A 38 -3.39 1.71 -18.03
C GLU A 38 -4.85 1.30 -17.95
N SER A 39 -5.70 2.01 -18.71
CA SER A 39 -7.11 1.66 -18.86
C SER A 39 -7.42 1.46 -20.34
N ASP A 40 -8.00 0.31 -20.67
CA ASP A 40 -8.50 0.03 -22.01
C ASP A 40 -9.94 0.51 -22.12
N LEU A 41 -10.16 1.49 -23.00
CA LEU A 41 -11.45 2.14 -23.18
C LEU A 41 -12.06 1.81 -24.53
N ILE A 42 -13.38 1.63 -24.55
CA ILE A 42 -14.18 1.64 -25.77
C ILE A 42 -15.12 2.84 -25.72
N ILE A 43 -15.06 3.66 -26.77
CA ILE A 43 -16.00 4.75 -26.99
C ILE A 43 -17.09 4.28 -27.94
N HIS A 44 -18.32 4.29 -27.43
CA HIS A 44 -19.53 4.04 -28.21
C HIS A 44 -20.17 5.39 -28.56
N ASP A 45 -19.92 5.85 -29.78
CA ASP A 45 -20.49 7.08 -30.31
C ASP A 45 -21.59 6.73 -31.33
N PRO A 46 -22.85 7.14 -31.12
CA PRO A 46 -23.95 6.86 -32.06
C PRO A 46 -23.76 7.43 -33.47
N GLU A 47 -22.86 8.41 -33.64
CA GLU A 47 -22.54 9.02 -34.94
C GLU A 47 -21.32 8.38 -35.62
N ALA A 48 -20.63 7.45 -34.95
CA ALA A 48 -19.48 6.75 -35.52
C ALA A 48 -19.89 5.40 -36.13
N ASP A 49 -19.27 5.03 -37.24
CA ASP A 49 -19.56 3.77 -37.94
C ASP A 49 -19.14 2.52 -37.13
N ALA A 50 -18.19 2.67 -36.21
CA ALA A 50 -17.71 1.59 -35.34
C ALA A 50 -17.23 2.12 -33.97
N PRO A 51 -17.25 1.29 -32.91
CA PRO A 51 -16.68 1.63 -31.61
C PRO A 51 -15.17 1.92 -31.72
N ILE A 52 -14.71 2.91 -30.96
CA ILE A 52 -13.30 3.32 -30.98
C ILE A 52 -12.62 2.79 -29.73
N THR A 53 -11.66 1.90 -29.91
CA THR A 53 -10.85 1.34 -28.82
C THR A 53 -9.57 2.16 -28.63
N LYS A 54 -9.23 2.47 -27.38
CA LYS A 54 -8.01 3.19 -27.02
C LYS A 54 -7.55 2.81 -25.62
N THR A 55 -6.27 2.48 -25.48
CA THR A 55 -5.59 2.44 -24.18
C THR A 55 -5.16 3.86 -23.79
N ILE A 56 -5.52 4.28 -22.58
CA ILE A 56 -4.99 5.49 -21.95
C ILE A 56 -4.10 5.12 -20.77
N SER A 57 -3.22 6.03 -20.38
CA SER A 57 -2.40 5.87 -19.17
C SER A 57 -2.25 7.21 -18.45
N VAL A 58 -1.71 7.17 -17.23
CA VAL A 58 -1.42 8.39 -16.45
C VAL A 58 -0.57 9.34 -17.30
N ASN A 59 -1.00 10.60 -17.39
CA ASN A 59 -0.44 11.67 -18.23
C ASN A 59 -0.59 11.51 -19.76
N HIS A 60 -1.19 10.43 -20.23
CA HIS A 60 -1.47 10.21 -21.66
C HIS A 60 -2.98 10.05 -21.90
N PRO A 61 -3.75 11.16 -21.81
CA PRO A 61 -5.20 11.11 -21.98
C PRO A 61 -5.60 10.89 -23.45
N MET A 62 -6.82 10.41 -23.65
CA MET A 62 -7.45 10.38 -24.96
C MET A 62 -8.22 11.68 -25.20
N ILE A 63 -8.09 12.24 -26.40
CA ILE A 63 -8.89 13.38 -26.86
C ILE A 63 -9.89 12.88 -27.91
N TYR A 64 -11.18 13.10 -27.68
CA TYR A 64 -12.25 12.72 -28.59
C TYR A 64 -13.36 13.78 -28.63
N LYS A 65 -13.71 14.28 -29.83
CA LYS A 65 -14.72 15.34 -30.05
C LYS A 65 -14.62 16.54 -29.09
N GLY A 66 -13.39 16.97 -28.76
CA GLY A 66 -13.12 18.10 -27.86
C GLY A 66 -13.28 17.80 -26.36
N TYR A 67 -13.48 16.53 -26.01
CA TYR A 67 -13.40 16.01 -24.66
C TYR A 67 -12.04 15.35 -24.44
N THR A 68 -11.41 15.62 -23.30
CA THR A 68 -10.19 14.95 -22.86
C THR A 68 -10.53 14.01 -21.72
N ILE A 69 -10.21 12.73 -21.89
CA ILE A 69 -10.51 11.65 -20.95
C ILE A 69 -9.18 11.25 -20.29
N TYR A 70 -9.08 11.54 -19.00
CA TYR A 70 -7.94 11.24 -18.16
C TYR A 70 -8.22 10.02 -17.30
N GLN A 71 -7.19 9.21 -17.10
CA GLN A 71 -7.15 8.29 -15.98
C GLN A 71 -6.75 9.08 -14.73
N ALA A 72 -7.67 9.22 -13.77
CA ALA A 72 -7.50 10.11 -12.63
C ALA A 72 -7.24 9.35 -11.31
N SER A 73 -7.82 8.17 -11.15
CA SER A 73 -7.64 7.35 -9.96
C SER A 73 -7.80 5.87 -10.27
N PHE A 74 -7.48 5.02 -9.29
CA PHE A 74 -7.79 3.59 -9.31
C PHE A 74 -8.10 3.11 -7.88
N THR A 75 -8.88 2.05 -7.76
CA THR A 75 -9.21 1.38 -6.50
C THR A 75 -9.31 -0.13 -6.74
N ASP A 76 -9.44 -0.91 -5.66
CA ASP A 76 -9.59 -2.37 -5.70
C ASP A 76 -10.90 -2.87 -6.35
N GLY A 77 -11.84 -1.99 -6.73
CA GLY A 77 -13.03 -2.40 -7.51
C GLY A 77 -13.96 -3.45 -6.86
N GLY A 78 -13.69 -3.89 -5.62
CA GLY A 78 -14.44 -4.92 -4.92
C GLY A 78 -13.90 -6.33 -5.15
N SER A 79 -12.60 -6.55 -4.96
CA SER A 79 -12.00 -7.89 -4.98
C SER A 79 -12.72 -8.82 -4.00
N GLN A 80 -12.98 -10.06 -4.42
CA GLN A 80 -13.49 -11.11 -3.53
C GLN A 80 -12.32 -11.73 -2.76
N LEU A 81 -12.49 -11.91 -1.46
CA LEU A 81 -11.55 -12.56 -0.55
C LEU A 81 -12.21 -13.80 0.05
N ASP A 82 -11.54 -14.95 -0.08
CA ASP A 82 -11.90 -16.17 0.64
C ASP A 82 -10.92 -16.35 1.81
N MET A 83 -11.47 -16.41 3.01
CA MET A 83 -10.72 -16.33 4.25
C MET A 83 -11.09 -17.46 5.20
N LEU A 84 -10.15 -17.83 6.06
CA LEU A 84 -10.37 -18.68 7.22
C LEU A 84 -10.30 -17.82 8.49
N LEU A 85 -11.39 -17.86 9.26
CA LEU A 85 -11.43 -17.27 10.60
C LEU A 85 -11.03 -18.33 11.61
N HIS A 86 -9.84 -18.16 12.21
CA HIS A 86 -9.30 -19.03 13.25
C HIS A 86 -9.56 -18.46 14.63
N GLN A 87 -10.27 -19.18 15.49
CA GLN A 87 -10.56 -18.70 16.85
C GLN A 87 -9.29 -18.63 17.71
N LEU A 88 -9.02 -17.45 18.27
CA LEU A 88 -7.92 -17.22 19.22
C LEU A 88 -8.40 -17.18 20.67
N ARG A 89 -9.70 -17.23 20.92
CA ARG A 89 -10.30 -17.19 22.27
C ARG A 89 -11.52 -18.13 22.32
N GLY A 90 -11.93 -18.54 23.52
CA GLY A 90 -13.04 -19.47 23.76
C GLY A 90 -12.56 -20.91 23.96
N ASP A 91 -13.43 -21.90 23.75
CA ASP A 91 -13.07 -23.34 23.84
C ASP A 91 -13.10 -24.04 22.46
N GLU A 92 -13.61 -23.38 21.43
CA GLU A 92 -13.70 -23.96 20.09
C GLU A 92 -12.36 -23.82 19.34
N THR A 93 -12.01 -24.91 18.64
CA THR A 93 -10.83 -25.07 17.77
C THR A 93 -11.18 -24.96 16.29
N SER A 94 -12.44 -24.73 15.96
CA SER A 94 -12.91 -24.71 14.58
C SER A 94 -12.54 -23.42 13.87
N SER A 95 -12.03 -23.57 12.65
CA SER A 95 -11.95 -22.50 11.67
C SER A 95 -13.29 -22.36 10.94
N LEU A 96 -13.67 -21.13 10.60
CA LEU A 96 -14.85 -20.85 9.80
C LEU A 96 -14.43 -20.24 8.46
N GLU A 97 -14.90 -20.82 7.35
CA GLU A 97 -14.75 -20.24 6.03
C GLU A 97 -15.66 -19.01 5.88
N ILE A 98 -15.09 -17.91 5.41
CA ILE A 98 -15.79 -16.65 5.19
C ILE A 98 -15.36 -16.09 3.84
N THR A 99 -16.34 -15.77 3.00
CA THR A 99 -16.13 -15.02 1.77
C THR A 99 -16.71 -13.62 1.92
N GLY A 100 -16.00 -12.61 1.43
CA GLY A 100 -16.49 -11.24 1.36
C GLY A 100 -15.77 -10.43 0.30
N HIS A 101 -16.31 -9.25 -0.01
CA HIS A 101 -15.75 -8.34 -0.99
C HIS A 101 -15.15 -7.11 -0.33
N ILE A 102 -14.14 -6.51 -0.94
CA ILE A 102 -13.64 -5.21 -0.49
C ILE A 102 -14.75 -4.15 -0.56
N ASN A 103 -14.84 -3.33 0.49
CA ASN A 103 -15.92 -2.40 0.84
C ASN A 103 -17.23 -3.06 1.35
N GLU A 104 -17.23 -4.38 1.59
CA GLU A 104 -18.35 -5.07 2.22
C GLU A 104 -18.23 -5.03 3.75
N THR A 105 -19.39 -4.96 4.42
CA THR A 105 -19.49 -5.17 5.87
C THR A 105 -20.22 -6.47 6.17
N LEU A 106 -19.50 -7.43 6.74
CA LEU A 106 -20.02 -8.71 7.20
C LEU A 106 -20.37 -8.63 8.69
N SER A 107 -21.42 -9.34 9.10
CA SER A 107 -21.74 -9.52 10.53
C SER A 107 -21.27 -10.90 10.96
N ILE A 108 -20.35 -10.95 11.91
CA ILE A 108 -19.78 -12.20 12.44
C ILE A 108 -20.08 -12.31 13.93
N ASN A 109 -20.27 -13.52 14.43
CA ASN A 109 -20.44 -13.76 15.85
C ASN A 109 -19.09 -14.11 16.46
N ALA A 110 -18.63 -13.32 17.43
CA ALA A 110 -17.44 -13.62 18.20
C ALA A 110 -17.84 -13.80 19.67
N ASN A 111 -17.69 -15.02 20.20
CA ASN A 111 -18.04 -15.35 21.59
C ASN A 111 -19.48 -14.98 21.98
N GLY A 112 -20.43 -15.11 21.05
CA GLY A 112 -21.85 -14.81 21.29
C GLY A 112 -22.26 -13.34 21.09
N GLU A 113 -21.32 -12.45 20.78
CA GLU A 113 -21.62 -11.06 20.43
C GLU A 113 -21.42 -10.80 18.92
N PRO A 114 -22.36 -10.12 18.24
CA PRO A 114 -22.17 -9.76 16.85
C PRO A 114 -21.19 -8.58 16.73
N ILE A 115 -20.16 -8.78 15.90
CA ILE A 115 -19.14 -7.79 15.52
C ILE A 115 -19.27 -7.54 14.02
N LYS A 116 -19.08 -6.29 13.60
CA LYS A 116 -19.01 -5.96 12.17
C LYS A 116 -17.58 -6.09 11.68
N LEU A 117 -17.38 -6.91 10.66
CA LEU A 117 -16.13 -7.03 9.90
C LEU A 117 -16.26 -6.19 8.63
N GLU A 118 -15.52 -5.08 8.57
CA GLU A 118 -15.49 -4.15 7.43
C GLU A 118 -14.23 -4.46 6.61
N LEU A 119 -14.39 -5.01 5.40
CA LEU A 119 -13.27 -5.27 4.47
C LEU A 119 -12.95 -3.97 3.72
N GLU A 120 -11.74 -3.43 3.86
CA GLU A 120 -11.45 -2.06 3.44
C GLU A 120 -10.58 -1.99 2.19
N GLU A 121 -9.49 -2.76 2.16
CA GLU A 121 -8.52 -2.70 1.08
C GLU A 121 -7.87 -4.07 0.87
N PHE A 122 -7.60 -4.42 -0.38
CA PHE A 122 -6.73 -5.50 -0.76
C PHE A 122 -5.58 -4.94 -1.59
N ARG A 123 -4.36 -5.42 -1.32
CA ARG A 123 -3.18 -5.11 -2.12
C ARG A 123 -2.54 -6.40 -2.56
N LEU A 124 -2.48 -6.60 -3.87
CA LEU A 124 -1.80 -7.72 -4.49
C LEU A 124 -0.28 -7.68 -4.26
N PHE A 125 0.30 -6.48 -4.23
CA PHE A 125 1.74 -6.26 -4.10
C PHE A 125 2.05 -5.30 -2.94
N ASN A 126 3.05 -5.62 -2.13
CA ASN A 126 3.47 -4.84 -0.96
C ASN A 126 4.99 -4.63 -0.97
N ILE A 127 5.41 -3.53 -1.58
CA ILE A 127 6.81 -3.29 -1.92
C ILE A 127 7.44 -2.39 -0.85
N PHE A 128 8.38 -2.94 -0.09
CA PHE A 128 9.14 -2.20 0.92
C PHE A 128 10.60 -2.04 0.50
N PRO A 129 11.26 -0.93 0.91
CA PRO A 129 12.71 -0.83 0.75
C PRO A 129 13.38 -1.93 1.59
N VAL A 130 14.38 -2.59 1.02
CA VAL A 130 15.18 -3.58 1.75
C VAL A 130 16.09 -2.85 2.74
N ALA A 131 16.18 -3.34 3.97
CA ALA A 131 17.06 -2.77 4.99
C ALA A 131 18.52 -2.81 4.49
N LYS A 132 19.31 -1.77 4.78
CA LYS A 132 20.69 -1.62 4.27
C LYS A 132 21.63 -2.77 4.64
N ASP A 133 21.29 -3.56 5.64
CA ASP A 133 22.10 -4.64 6.18
C ASP A 133 21.77 -6.01 5.57
N GLU A 134 20.71 -6.11 4.74
CA GLU A 134 20.45 -7.31 3.93
C GLU A 134 21.20 -7.22 2.59
N THR A 135 22.00 -8.23 2.29
CA THR A 135 22.79 -8.39 1.04
C THR A 135 21.91 -8.73 -0.17
N ALA A 136 20.78 -8.04 -0.33
CA ALA A 136 19.91 -8.22 -1.49
C ALA A 136 20.36 -7.35 -2.66
N ASP A 137 20.50 -7.95 -3.85
CA ASP A 137 20.78 -7.24 -5.11
C ASP A 137 19.70 -6.21 -5.50
N LYS A 138 18.54 -6.20 -4.84
CA LYS A 138 17.40 -5.32 -5.13
C LYS A 138 17.11 -4.36 -3.97
N LYS A 139 16.94 -3.07 -4.30
CA LYS A 139 16.59 -2.00 -3.34
C LYS A 139 15.19 -2.12 -2.73
N PHE A 140 14.31 -2.88 -3.35
CA PHE A 140 12.92 -3.05 -2.96
C PHE A 140 12.54 -4.52 -3.06
N ARG A 141 11.70 -4.99 -2.12
CA ARG A 141 11.17 -6.36 -2.10
C ARG A 141 9.66 -6.31 -1.93
N ASP A 142 8.97 -7.01 -2.82
CA ASP A 142 7.56 -7.32 -2.67
C ASP A 142 7.38 -8.40 -1.59
N GLN A 143 6.50 -8.13 -0.63
CA GLN A 143 6.14 -9.03 0.46
C GLN A 143 4.83 -9.80 0.17
N GLY A 144 4.30 -9.69 -1.05
CA GLY A 144 3.12 -10.41 -1.51
C GLY A 144 1.81 -9.78 -1.03
N PRO A 145 0.68 -10.51 -1.20
CA PRO A 145 -0.64 -9.96 -0.96
C PRO A 145 -0.92 -9.68 0.52
N ASN A 146 -1.65 -8.61 0.79
CA ASN A 146 -2.27 -8.35 2.09
C ASN A 146 -3.67 -7.76 1.92
N PHE A 147 -4.41 -7.78 3.02
CA PHE A 147 -5.71 -7.13 3.10
C PHE A 147 -5.87 -6.42 4.44
N THR A 148 -6.62 -5.33 4.41
CA THR A 148 -6.93 -4.48 5.55
C THR A 148 -8.41 -4.61 5.87
N PHE A 149 -8.72 -4.76 7.15
CA PHE A 149 -10.10 -4.81 7.64
C PHE A 149 -10.25 -4.10 8.98
N LYS A 150 -11.47 -3.72 9.33
CA LYS A 150 -11.81 -3.19 10.65
C LYS A 150 -12.79 -4.11 11.35
N LEU A 151 -12.58 -4.30 12.64
CA LEU A 151 -13.56 -4.91 13.53
C LEU A 151 -14.25 -3.82 14.32
N ARG A 152 -15.53 -3.61 14.07
CA ARG A 152 -16.35 -2.62 14.77
C ARG A 152 -17.31 -3.28 15.75
N LYS A 153 -17.19 -2.89 17.02
CA LYS A 153 -18.07 -3.32 18.10
C LYS A 153 -19.39 -2.55 18.09
N GLN A 154 -20.36 -3.01 18.87
CA GLN A 154 -21.66 -2.35 18.98
C GLN A 154 -21.60 -0.94 19.60
N ASP A 155 -20.59 -0.69 20.44
CA ASP A 155 -20.33 0.63 21.03
C ASP A 155 -19.75 1.65 20.01
N GLY A 156 -19.49 1.22 18.77
CA GLY A 156 -18.95 2.04 17.70
C GLY A 156 -17.42 2.06 17.63
N SER A 157 -16.73 1.57 18.66
CA SER A 157 -15.27 1.43 18.65
C SER A 157 -14.82 0.48 17.54
N ALA A 158 -13.70 0.78 16.92
CA ALA A 158 -13.14 -0.04 15.85
C ALA A 158 -11.62 -0.21 16.02
N VAL A 159 -11.15 -1.40 15.67
CA VAL A 159 -9.72 -1.72 15.55
C VAL A 159 -9.46 -2.09 14.11
N GLU A 160 -8.41 -1.51 13.54
CA GLU A 160 -7.97 -1.77 12.17
C GLU A 160 -6.85 -2.81 12.17
N PHE A 161 -6.90 -3.70 11.18
CA PHE A 161 -5.99 -4.81 11.02
C PHE A 161 -5.43 -4.85 9.60
N VAL A 162 -4.20 -5.31 9.47
CA VAL A 162 -3.58 -5.66 8.18
C VAL A 162 -2.98 -7.06 8.28
N ASN A 163 -3.40 -7.96 7.40
CA ASN A 163 -2.98 -9.35 7.41
C ASN A 163 -2.29 -9.71 6.10
N TYR A 164 -1.10 -10.30 6.21
CA TYR A 164 -0.33 -10.76 5.07
C TYR A 164 -0.68 -12.21 4.77
N MET A 165 -0.88 -12.52 3.48
CA MET A 165 -1.27 -13.84 3.00
C MET A 165 -0.13 -14.86 3.12
N SER A 166 1.11 -14.43 2.90
CA SER A 166 2.29 -15.29 2.91
C SER A 166 3.22 -14.95 4.08
N PRO A 167 3.98 -15.94 4.59
CA PRO A 167 4.90 -15.69 5.67
C PRO A 167 6.10 -14.88 5.18
N LEU A 168 6.52 -13.93 6.00
CA LEU A 168 7.64 -13.03 5.74
C LEU A 168 8.89 -13.48 6.49
N MET A 169 10.04 -13.31 5.84
CA MET A 169 11.34 -13.68 6.40
C MET A 169 11.88 -12.56 7.30
N PHE A 170 12.20 -12.90 8.55
CA PHE A 170 12.89 -12.07 9.54
C PHE A 170 14.00 -12.88 10.21
N ASN A 171 15.25 -12.42 10.11
CA ASN A 171 16.41 -13.07 10.73
C ASN A 171 16.50 -14.58 10.42
N GLY A 172 16.20 -14.97 9.17
CA GLY A 172 16.22 -16.37 8.73
C GLY A 172 14.99 -17.21 9.11
N ARG A 173 14.01 -16.64 9.81
CA ARG A 173 12.78 -17.31 10.25
C ARG A 173 11.56 -16.73 9.55
N LYS A 174 10.50 -17.52 9.42
CA LYS A 174 9.28 -17.16 8.68
C LYS A 174 8.13 -16.87 9.63
N TYR A 175 7.44 -15.75 9.41
CA TYR A 175 6.29 -15.36 10.23
C TYR A 175 5.13 -14.84 9.40
N PHE A 176 3.91 -15.29 9.70
CA PHE A 176 2.70 -14.62 9.27
C PHE A 176 2.51 -13.36 10.11
N LEU A 177 2.42 -12.21 9.45
CA LEU A 177 2.24 -10.94 10.12
C LEU A 177 0.78 -10.54 10.15
N SER A 178 0.33 -10.12 11.32
CA SER A 178 -0.94 -9.43 11.50
C SER A 178 -0.76 -8.18 12.34
N GLY A 179 -0.92 -7.02 11.70
CA GLY A 179 -0.82 -5.72 12.34
C GLY A 179 -2.15 -5.28 12.93
N THR A 180 -2.13 -4.59 14.07
CA THR A 180 -3.30 -3.94 14.67
C THR A 180 -3.01 -2.48 15.05
N ARG A 181 -4.01 -1.60 14.89
CA ARG A 181 -4.01 -0.22 15.38
C ARG A 181 -5.42 0.27 15.71
N THR A 182 -5.51 1.23 16.64
CA THR A 182 -6.78 1.83 17.07
C THR A 182 -7.05 3.19 16.43
N SER A 183 -6.01 3.89 15.99
CA SER A 183 -6.09 5.16 15.29
C SER A 183 -5.31 5.10 13.97
N PRO A 184 -5.79 5.75 12.88
CA PRO A 184 -5.03 5.86 11.63
C PRO A 184 -3.68 6.57 11.77
N ALA A 185 -3.51 7.37 12.83
CA ALA A 185 -2.24 8.05 13.14
C ALA A 185 -1.23 7.15 13.85
N ASP A 186 -1.67 6.01 14.40
CA ASP A 186 -0.79 5.08 15.10
C ASP A 186 -0.06 4.18 14.10
N GLU A 187 1.17 3.79 14.46
CA GLU A 187 1.86 2.69 13.78
C GLU A 187 1.21 1.35 14.12
N PHE A 188 1.20 0.43 13.16
CA PHE A 188 0.73 -0.93 13.39
C PHE A 188 1.63 -1.66 14.37
N LYS A 189 1.02 -2.32 15.36
CA LYS A 189 1.68 -3.29 16.24
C LYS A 189 1.46 -4.69 15.67
N TYR A 190 2.54 -5.43 15.45
CA TYR A 190 2.47 -6.70 14.72
C TYR A 190 2.54 -7.91 15.65
N LEU A 191 1.53 -8.77 15.52
CA LEU A 191 1.61 -10.15 15.93
C LEU A 191 2.44 -10.93 14.89
N HIS A 192 3.42 -11.68 15.37
CA HIS A 192 4.31 -12.49 14.55
C HIS A 192 3.98 -13.97 14.79
N ILE A 193 3.15 -14.57 13.94
CA ILE A 193 2.78 -15.98 14.05
C ILE A 193 3.86 -16.80 13.35
N PRO A 194 4.60 -17.70 14.04
CA PRO A 194 5.64 -18.48 13.39
C PRO A 194 5.03 -19.42 12.35
N ALA A 195 5.66 -19.48 11.18
CA ALA A 195 5.33 -20.47 10.17
C ALA A 195 6.00 -21.80 10.53
N ASP A 196 5.29 -22.91 10.33
CA ASP A 196 5.83 -24.25 10.52
C ASP A 196 6.76 -24.68 9.37
N ASN A 197 7.17 -25.95 9.38
CA ASN A 197 8.09 -26.53 8.40
C ASN A 197 7.52 -26.60 6.97
N VAL A 198 6.19 -26.56 6.80
CA VAL A 198 5.55 -26.48 5.49
C VAL A 198 5.17 -25.03 5.12
N GLY A 199 5.42 -24.08 6.02
CA GLY A 199 5.16 -22.67 5.81
C GLY A 199 3.74 -22.24 6.15
N SER A 200 3.04 -22.97 7.03
CA SER A 200 1.66 -22.71 7.47
C SER A 200 1.62 -22.13 8.91
N PRO A 201 0.59 -21.35 9.30
CA PRO A 201 0.39 -20.93 10.68
C PRO A 201 -0.28 -22.02 11.55
N GLU A 202 -0.71 -23.14 10.95
CA GLU A 202 -1.55 -24.17 11.59
C GLU A 202 -0.96 -24.71 12.89
N ARG A 203 0.34 -25.03 12.91
CA ARG A 203 0.97 -25.56 14.13
C ARG A 203 0.86 -24.59 15.31
N PHE A 204 1.01 -23.29 15.07
CA PHE A 204 0.84 -22.28 16.11
C PHE A 204 -0.61 -22.20 16.57
N LEU A 205 -1.56 -22.18 15.62
CA LEU A 205 -2.99 -22.10 15.93
C LEU A 205 -3.46 -23.32 16.73
N LYS A 206 -2.99 -24.52 16.36
CA LYS A 206 -3.24 -25.75 17.10
C LYS A 206 -2.63 -25.71 18.50
N PHE A 207 -1.36 -25.31 18.63
CA PHE A 207 -0.68 -25.22 19.91
C PHE A 207 -1.41 -24.26 20.87
N GLN A 208 -1.77 -23.08 20.37
CA GLN A 208 -2.55 -22.08 21.08
C GLN A 208 -3.88 -22.63 21.59
N ALA A 209 -4.58 -23.41 20.77
CA ALA A 209 -5.88 -23.92 21.12
C ALA A 209 -5.79 -25.09 22.12
N LEU A 210 -4.75 -25.94 22.01
CA LEU A 210 -4.48 -26.99 22.99
C LEU A 210 -4.23 -26.41 24.38
N LEU A 211 -3.54 -25.26 24.47
CA LEU A 211 -3.27 -24.57 25.73
C LEU A 211 -4.52 -23.95 26.38
N ARG A 212 -5.59 -23.72 25.63
CA ARG A 212 -6.86 -23.21 26.17
C ARG A 212 -7.70 -24.30 26.82
N ASP A 213 -7.54 -25.55 26.39
CA ASP A 213 -8.27 -26.68 26.98
C ASP A 213 -7.56 -27.15 28.27
N GLY A 214 -8.21 -26.89 29.41
CA GLY A 214 -7.72 -27.29 30.72
C GLY A 214 -7.44 -28.80 30.86
N LYS A 215 -8.05 -29.66 30.04
CA LYS A 215 -7.74 -31.10 30.01
C LYS A 215 -6.33 -31.37 29.50
N ASN A 216 -5.89 -30.65 28.47
CA ASN A 216 -4.53 -30.79 27.93
C ASN A 216 -3.50 -30.26 28.92
N ILE A 217 -3.80 -29.15 29.62
CA ILE A 217 -2.94 -28.65 30.70
C ILE A 217 -2.83 -29.69 31.82
N THR A 218 -3.94 -30.29 32.22
CA THR A 218 -3.98 -31.34 33.25
C THR A 218 -3.15 -32.57 32.84
N GLN A 219 -3.25 -32.99 31.57
CA GLN A 219 -2.45 -34.09 31.02
C GLN A 219 -0.96 -33.75 30.99
N ALA A 220 -0.60 -32.54 30.58
CA ALA A 220 0.78 -32.07 30.58
C ALA A 220 1.38 -32.06 32.00
N ALA A 221 0.64 -31.53 32.98
CA ALA A 221 1.07 -31.52 34.38
C ALA A 221 1.30 -32.94 34.93
N LYS A 222 0.43 -33.90 34.58
CA LYS A 222 0.60 -35.33 34.92
C LYS A 222 1.86 -35.93 34.30
N SER A 223 2.10 -35.66 33.01
CA SER A 223 3.27 -36.17 32.28
C SER A 223 4.58 -35.65 32.88
N ILE A 224 4.62 -34.37 33.26
CA ILE A 224 5.77 -33.74 33.92
C ILE A 224 6.04 -34.40 35.28
N ALA A 225 5.02 -34.61 36.10
CA ALA A 225 5.21 -35.20 37.42
C ALA A 225 5.69 -36.66 37.36
N ILE A 226 5.21 -37.44 36.38
CA ILE A 226 5.70 -38.81 36.13
C ILE A 226 7.18 -38.77 35.74
N ARG A 227 7.55 -37.91 34.78
CA ARG A 227 8.94 -37.75 34.31
C ARG A 227 9.88 -37.35 35.45
N ASP A 228 9.44 -36.43 36.30
CA ASP A 228 10.26 -35.86 37.37
C ASP A 228 10.18 -36.71 38.67
N ASN A 229 9.55 -37.89 38.64
CA ASN A 229 9.33 -38.80 39.77
C ASN A 229 8.73 -38.13 41.02
N VAL A 230 7.74 -37.25 40.82
CA VAL A 230 7.05 -36.56 41.90
C VAL A 230 6.07 -37.55 42.57
N SER A 231 6.43 -37.99 43.79
CA SER A 231 5.72 -39.04 44.55
C SER A 231 4.26 -38.70 44.90
N GLU A 232 3.93 -37.41 45.00
CA GLU A 232 2.61 -36.90 45.34
C GLU A 232 2.18 -35.85 44.31
N LEU A 233 1.60 -36.31 43.20
CA LEU A 233 0.82 -35.43 42.34
C LEU A 233 -0.44 -35.00 43.09
N ASN A 234 -0.39 -33.86 43.77
CA ASN A 234 -1.57 -33.31 44.43
C ASN A 234 -2.39 -32.45 43.44
N GLU A 235 -3.70 -32.40 43.64
CA GLU A 235 -4.62 -31.55 42.85
C GLU A 235 -4.23 -30.06 42.91
N GLU A 236 -3.52 -29.66 43.96
CA GLU A 236 -3.00 -28.32 44.15
C GLU A 236 -1.94 -27.94 43.11
N PHE A 237 -0.98 -28.83 42.81
CA PHE A 237 0.02 -28.60 41.76
C PHE A 237 -0.63 -28.44 40.37
N ILE A 238 -1.58 -29.33 40.03
CA ILE A 238 -2.30 -29.23 38.75
C ILE A 238 -3.08 -27.91 38.68
N GLY A 239 -3.76 -27.55 39.78
CA GLY A 239 -4.49 -26.29 39.90
C GLY A 239 -3.59 -25.06 39.71
N ALA A 240 -2.40 -25.06 40.31
CA ALA A 240 -1.41 -24.01 40.14
C ALA A 240 -0.92 -23.92 38.69
N THR A 241 -0.63 -25.06 38.04
CA THR A 241 -0.18 -25.10 36.63
C THR A 241 -1.22 -24.47 35.72
N ARG A 242 -2.48 -24.89 35.89
CA ARG A 242 -3.59 -24.35 35.12
C ARG A 242 -3.75 -22.85 35.31
N THR A 243 -3.67 -22.38 36.55
CA THR A 243 -3.76 -20.95 36.87
C THR A 243 -2.65 -20.15 36.18
N LEU A 244 -1.40 -20.64 36.17
CA LEU A 244 -0.29 -19.96 35.50
C LEU A 244 -0.47 -19.89 33.98
N VAL A 245 -0.91 -20.97 33.35
CA VAL A 245 -1.20 -20.99 31.91
C VAL A 245 -2.36 -20.05 31.57
N GLU A 246 -3.45 -20.07 32.35
CA GLU A 246 -4.59 -19.15 32.18
C GLU A 246 -4.16 -17.69 32.31
N LEU A 247 -3.36 -17.35 33.33
CA LEU A 247 -2.80 -15.99 33.50
C LEU A 247 -1.95 -15.60 32.28
N PHE A 248 -1.06 -16.48 31.84
CA PHE A 248 -0.21 -16.25 30.66
C PHE A 248 -1.03 -16.00 29.39
N LEU A 249 -2.05 -16.81 29.12
CA LEU A 249 -2.91 -16.64 27.94
C LEU A 249 -3.79 -15.39 28.04
N SER A 250 -4.07 -14.88 29.24
CA SER A 250 -4.91 -13.71 29.44
C SER A 250 -4.17 -12.37 29.35
N GLY A 251 -2.89 -12.32 29.71
CA GLY A 251 -2.12 -11.07 29.73
C GLY A 251 -0.60 -11.24 29.62
N GLY A 252 -0.14 -12.36 29.10
CA GLY A 252 1.29 -12.65 28.91
C GLY A 252 2.06 -12.73 30.22
N PHE A 253 3.35 -12.43 30.16
CA PHE A 253 4.22 -12.45 31.34
C PHE A 253 3.87 -11.36 32.37
N GLU A 254 3.26 -10.26 31.92
CA GLU A 254 2.83 -9.16 32.81
C GLU A 254 1.74 -9.61 33.77
N ALA A 255 0.76 -10.41 33.31
CA ALA A 255 -0.29 -10.96 34.17
C ALA A 255 0.27 -11.85 35.29
N ILE A 256 1.30 -12.65 34.99
CA ILE A 256 1.97 -13.50 35.98
C ILE A 256 2.70 -12.64 37.01
N GLN A 257 3.43 -11.63 36.55
CA GLN A 257 4.15 -10.70 37.42
C GLN A 257 3.20 -9.94 38.35
N ASN A 258 2.06 -9.48 37.83
CA ASN A 258 1.03 -8.81 38.63
C ASN A 258 0.41 -9.75 39.67
N HIS A 259 0.14 -11.00 39.29
CA HIS A 259 -0.35 -12.02 40.21
C HIS A 259 0.65 -12.32 41.34
N LEU A 260 1.93 -12.44 40.99
CA LEU A 260 3.02 -12.64 41.94
C LEU A 260 3.10 -11.49 42.95
N GLN A 261 3.10 -10.23 42.47
CA GLN A 261 3.17 -9.05 43.34
C GLN A 261 1.98 -8.92 44.29
N ALA A 262 0.79 -9.34 43.84
CA ALA A 262 -0.42 -9.26 44.65
C ALA A 262 -0.50 -10.35 45.75
N ASN A 263 0.12 -11.52 45.52
CA ASN A 263 -0.09 -12.70 46.38
C ASN A 263 1.17 -13.16 47.13
N VAL A 264 2.36 -12.67 46.78
CA VAL A 264 3.64 -13.12 47.36
C VAL A 264 4.38 -11.96 48.03
N PRO A 265 4.86 -12.12 49.29
CA PRO A 265 5.66 -11.11 49.98
C PRO A 265 6.91 -10.70 49.18
N GLU A 266 7.25 -9.41 49.19
CA GLU A 266 8.34 -8.83 48.38
C GLU A 266 9.68 -9.57 48.47
N LYS A 267 10.00 -10.11 49.66
CA LYS A 267 11.25 -10.84 49.92
C LYS A 267 11.33 -12.20 49.22
N GLU A 268 10.18 -12.78 48.88
CA GLU A 268 10.05 -14.12 48.28
C GLU A 268 9.74 -14.04 46.78
N GLN A 269 9.43 -12.85 46.26
CA GLN A 269 9.00 -12.68 44.87
C GLN A 269 10.01 -13.19 43.84
N ILE A 270 11.31 -12.98 44.05
CA ILE A 270 12.34 -13.41 43.10
C ILE A 270 12.35 -14.95 42.98
N GLU A 271 12.41 -15.64 44.12
CA GLU A 271 12.44 -17.11 44.17
C GLU A 271 11.16 -17.72 43.60
N VAL A 272 9.99 -17.19 44.00
CA VAL A 272 8.71 -17.70 43.52
C VAL A 272 8.50 -17.41 42.03
N SER A 273 9.00 -16.27 41.52
CA SER A 273 8.97 -15.96 40.09
C SER A 273 9.73 -16.99 39.26
N GLU A 274 10.93 -17.39 39.69
CA GLU A 274 11.71 -18.43 39.00
C GLU A 274 10.97 -19.77 38.96
N ILE A 275 10.30 -20.14 40.06
CA ILE A 275 9.47 -21.35 40.14
C ILE A 275 8.29 -21.25 39.17
N TYR A 276 7.57 -20.13 39.16
CA TYR A 276 6.41 -19.92 38.29
C TYR A 276 6.80 -19.97 36.82
N MET A 277 7.89 -19.31 36.44
CA MET A 277 8.37 -19.28 35.06
C MET A 277 8.83 -20.67 34.59
N LYS A 278 9.53 -21.41 35.45
CA LYS A 278 9.95 -22.79 35.14
C LYS A 278 8.74 -23.72 34.98
N MET A 279 7.76 -23.59 35.87
CA MET A 279 6.53 -24.40 35.84
C MET A 279 5.71 -24.11 34.58
N LEU A 280 5.55 -22.83 34.22
CA LEU A 280 4.92 -22.42 32.97
C LEU A 280 5.68 -22.98 31.77
N GLN A 281 6.99 -22.72 31.66
CA GLN A 281 7.80 -23.14 30.52
C GLN A 281 7.76 -24.66 30.31
N ASN A 282 7.90 -25.44 31.39
CA ASN A 282 7.79 -26.90 31.33
C ASN A 282 6.42 -27.36 30.85
N THR A 283 5.36 -26.70 31.30
CA THR A 283 3.98 -27.04 30.88
C THR A 283 3.75 -26.70 29.42
N LEU A 284 4.14 -25.51 28.97
CA LEU A 284 4.04 -25.11 27.57
C LEU A 284 4.83 -26.07 26.67
N GLN A 285 6.06 -26.43 27.08
CA GLN A 285 6.90 -27.36 26.34
C GLN A 285 6.27 -28.76 26.29
N GLN A 286 5.69 -29.24 27.39
CA GLN A 286 5.05 -30.55 27.41
C GLN A 286 3.84 -30.58 26.47
N VAL A 287 2.99 -29.55 26.47
CA VAL A 287 1.84 -29.48 25.54
C VAL A 287 2.34 -29.44 24.08
N PHE A 288 3.42 -28.71 23.81
CA PHE A 288 4.01 -28.65 22.48
C PHE A 288 4.55 -30.01 22.02
N VAL A 289 5.25 -30.74 22.91
CA VAL A 289 5.76 -32.09 22.62
C VAL A 289 4.62 -33.08 22.40
N ASP A 290 3.59 -33.04 23.24
CA ASP A 290 2.42 -33.90 23.08
C ASP A 290 1.72 -33.63 21.73
N MET A 291 1.65 -32.37 21.30
CA MET A 291 1.20 -32.01 19.96
C MET A 291 2.10 -32.60 18.85
N LEU A 292 3.43 -32.47 18.95
CA LEU A 292 4.36 -33.03 17.96
C LEU A 292 4.25 -34.56 17.85
N LYS A 293 4.02 -35.26 18.96
CA LYS A 293 3.75 -36.71 18.95
C LYS A 293 2.49 -37.05 18.14
N THR A 294 1.43 -36.23 18.23
CA THR A 294 0.23 -36.42 17.39
C THR A 294 0.48 -36.18 15.90
N GLU A 295 1.52 -35.41 15.57
CA GLU A 295 1.99 -35.17 14.20
C GLU A 295 2.95 -36.26 13.69
N GLY A 296 3.23 -37.27 14.51
CA GLY A 296 4.08 -38.40 14.17
C GLY A 296 5.58 -38.18 14.42
N VAL A 297 5.96 -37.09 15.10
CA VAL A 297 7.34 -36.89 15.55
C VAL A 297 7.63 -37.85 16.70
N GLN A 298 8.70 -38.65 16.57
CA GLN A 298 9.08 -39.63 17.58
C GLN A 298 9.88 -38.94 18.68
N ILE A 299 9.22 -38.64 19.81
CA ILE A 299 9.82 -38.05 21.00
C ILE A 299 9.45 -38.93 22.20
N THR A 300 10.43 -39.34 23.00
CA THR A 300 10.25 -40.03 24.27
C THR A 300 10.25 -39.03 25.43
N ASP A 301 9.49 -39.35 26.48
CA ASP A 301 9.26 -38.44 27.61
C ASP A 301 10.53 -38.17 28.46
N ASP A 302 11.51 -39.06 28.40
CA ASP A 302 12.77 -39.00 29.13
C ASP A 302 13.86 -38.17 28.42
N GLN A 303 13.68 -37.85 27.12
CA GLN A 303 14.70 -37.19 26.29
C GLN A 303 14.19 -35.99 25.49
N ILE A 304 13.10 -35.36 25.94
CA ILE A 304 12.45 -34.21 25.28
C ILE A 304 13.46 -33.14 24.81
N THR A 305 14.39 -32.72 25.66
CA THR A 305 15.36 -31.67 25.33
C THR A 305 16.47 -32.11 24.38
N SER A 306 16.76 -33.39 24.29
CA SER A 306 17.78 -33.95 23.38
C SER A 306 17.21 -34.45 22.06
N GLU A 307 15.91 -34.73 21.98
CA GLU A 307 15.25 -35.28 20.79
C GLU A 307 14.56 -34.23 19.93
N LEU A 308 14.26 -33.04 20.48
CA LEU A 308 13.79 -31.92 19.68
C LEU A 308 14.91 -31.42 18.75
N SER A 309 14.57 -31.31 17.47
CA SER A 309 15.43 -30.64 16.49
C SER A 309 15.60 -29.16 16.81
N GLN A 310 16.66 -28.54 16.28
CA GLN A 310 16.90 -27.11 16.46
C GLN A 310 15.73 -26.26 15.92
N ASP A 311 15.12 -26.68 14.81
CA ASP A 311 13.98 -25.98 14.21
C ASP A 311 12.74 -26.03 15.11
N GLU A 312 12.49 -27.15 15.79
CA GLU A 312 11.37 -27.27 16.73
C GLU A 312 11.59 -26.43 18.00
N ILE A 313 12.83 -26.38 18.50
CA ILE A 313 13.20 -25.54 19.63
C ILE A 313 12.97 -24.06 19.29
N LEU A 314 13.41 -23.63 18.11
CA LEU A 314 13.23 -22.25 17.65
C LEU A 314 11.75 -21.92 17.42
N PHE A 315 11.00 -22.81 16.76
CA PHE A 315 9.56 -22.65 16.57
C PHE A 315 8.84 -22.51 17.90
N PHE A 316 9.17 -23.36 18.89
CA PHE A 316 8.57 -23.27 20.22
C PHE A 316 8.84 -21.92 20.89
N GLN A 317 10.07 -21.42 20.86
CA GLN A 317 10.41 -20.11 21.41
C GLN A 317 9.61 -18.99 20.74
N ASP A 318 9.55 -19.00 19.41
CA ASP A 318 8.78 -18.03 18.62
C ASP A 318 7.28 -18.13 18.92
N ALA A 319 6.74 -19.34 19.09
CA ALA A 319 5.34 -19.57 19.42
C ALA A 319 5.00 -19.05 20.83
N VAL A 320 5.88 -19.26 21.82
CA VAL A 320 5.70 -18.70 23.18
C VAL A 320 5.71 -17.18 23.15
N LEU A 321 6.60 -16.56 22.38
CA LEU A 321 6.61 -15.10 22.19
C LEU A 321 5.30 -14.62 21.55
N ALA A 322 4.84 -15.28 20.50
CA ALA A 322 3.56 -14.96 19.84
C ALA A 322 2.37 -15.11 20.80
N LEU A 323 2.32 -16.19 21.60
CA LEU A 323 1.31 -16.40 22.64
C LEU A 323 1.28 -15.26 23.66
N SER A 324 2.45 -14.79 24.10
CA SER A 324 2.53 -13.68 25.06
C SER A 324 2.00 -12.35 24.49
N ALA A 325 2.00 -12.21 23.15
CA ALA A 325 1.50 -11.04 22.44
C ALA A 325 0.00 -11.11 22.10
N LEU A 326 -0.61 -12.30 22.06
CA LEU A 326 -2.03 -12.51 21.72
C LEU A 326 -3.03 -11.69 22.55
N PRO A 327 -2.86 -11.49 23.87
CA PRO A 327 -3.75 -10.63 24.66
C PRO A 327 -3.91 -9.22 24.08
N PHE A 328 -2.84 -8.69 23.49
CA PHE A 328 -2.76 -7.34 22.93
C PHE A 328 -3.17 -7.25 21.45
N TYR A 329 -3.44 -8.39 20.80
CA TYR A 329 -3.88 -8.44 19.40
C TYR A 329 -5.32 -7.91 19.20
N GLN A 330 -6.07 -7.67 20.29
CA GLN A 330 -7.42 -7.04 20.32
C GLN A 330 -8.53 -7.72 19.50
N SER A 331 -8.22 -8.77 18.73
CA SER A 331 -9.18 -9.61 18.03
C SER A 331 -9.39 -10.96 18.74
N PRO A 332 -10.63 -11.48 18.79
CA PRO A 332 -10.90 -12.83 19.28
C PRO A 332 -10.55 -13.93 18.25
N PHE A 333 -10.19 -13.57 17.02
CA PHE A 333 -9.81 -14.50 15.95
C PHE A 333 -8.69 -13.95 15.07
N TYR A 334 -8.01 -14.83 14.35
CA TYR A 334 -7.08 -14.50 13.26
C TYR A 334 -7.77 -14.77 11.93
N LEU A 335 -7.80 -13.77 11.04
CA LEU A 335 -8.31 -13.92 9.67
C LEU A 335 -7.14 -14.24 8.72
N GLN A 336 -7.12 -15.46 8.19
CA GLN A 336 -6.16 -15.89 7.19
C GLN A 336 -6.78 -15.75 5.81
N LEU A 337 -6.04 -15.19 4.84
CA LEU A 337 -6.47 -15.14 3.45
C LEU A 337 -6.03 -16.42 2.74
N GLU A 338 -6.97 -17.16 2.15
CA GLU A 338 -6.71 -18.41 1.42
C GLU A 338 -6.62 -18.17 -0.09
N SER A 339 -7.60 -17.44 -0.63
CA SER A 339 -7.65 -17.10 -2.05
C SER A 339 -8.36 -15.77 -2.27
N PHE A 340 -8.23 -15.23 -3.47
CA PHE A 340 -8.90 -14.01 -3.87
C PHE A 340 -9.19 -13.98 -5.36
N GLU A 341 -10.26 -13.29 -5.74
CA GLU A 341 -10.52 -12.84 -7.11
C GLU A 341 -10.25 -11.34 -7.17
N HIS A 342 -9.06 -10.98 -7.65
CA HIS A 342 -8.65 -9.58 -7.70
C HIS A 342 -9.43 -8.84 -8.79
N ARG A 343 -10.09 -7.77 -8.38
CA ARG A 343 -10.74 -6.81 -9.28
C ARG A 343 -10.03 -5.47 -9.12
N GLN A 344 -10.14 -4.63 -10.13
CA GLN A 344 -9.66 -3.26 -10.05
C GLN A 344 -10.65 -2.35 -10.75
N ALA A 345 -10.75 -1.13 -10.25
CA ALA A 345 -11.55 -0.09 -10.86
C ALA A 345 -10.68 1.11 -11.19
N THR A 346 -10.97 1.76 -12.32
CA THR A 346 -10.33 3.02 -12.72
C THR A 346 -11.33 4.16 -12.66
N GLY A 347 -10.90 5.29 -12.08
CA GLY A 347 -11.63 6.54 -12.10
C GLY A 347 -11.25 7.35 -13.33
N LEU A 348 -12.23 7.65 -14.18
CA LEU A 348 -12.05 8.51 -15.35
C LEU A 348 -12.49 9.94 -15.05
N GLN A 349 -11.64 10.91 -15.36
CA GLN A 349 -11.97 12.33 -15.33
C GLN A 349 -12.10 12.86 -16.75
N ILE A 350 -13.20 13.54 -17.04
CA ILE A 350 -13.50 14.06 -18.36
C ILE A 350 -13.56 15.59 -18.30
N THR A 351 -12.78 16.25 -19.14
CA THR A 351 -12.83 17.71 -19.31
C THR A 351 -13.22 18.06 -20.73
N ARG A 352 -13.87 19.20 -20.94
CA ARG A 352 -14.22 19.72 -22.27
C ARG A 352 -13.60 21.08 -22.45
N THR A 353 -12.73 21.23 -23.45
CA THR A 353 -12.03 22.49 -23.72
C THR A 353 -12.29 22.97 -25.15
N PRO A 354 -13.47 23.56 -25.43
CA PRO A 354 -13.82 24.00 -26.79
C PRO A 354 -13.00 25.22 -27.25
N GLY A 355 -12.36 25.95 -26.34
CA GLY A 355 -11.58 27.17 -26.62
C GLY A 355 -10.12 26.95 -27.01
N GLN A 356 -9.61 25.71 -26.95
CA GLN A 356 -8.18 25.44 -27.10
C GLN A 356 -7.62 25.89 -28.46
N ILE A 357 -8.40 25.76 -29.54
CA ILE A 357 -8.03 26.22 -30.88
C ILE A 357 -7.78 27.73 -30.91
N TYR A 358 -8.63 28.53 -30.26
CA TYR A 358 -8.50 29.98 -30.26
C TYR A 358 -7.27 30.43 -29.47
N VAL A 359 -6.95 29.73 -28.38
CA VAL A 359 -5.72 29.97 -27.61
C VAL A 359 -4.48 29.71 -28.46
N TYR A 360 -4.43 28.58 -29.19
CA TYR A 360 -3.30 28.30 -30.08
C TYR A 360 -3.19 29.29 -31.23
N ILE A 361 -4.31 29.73 -31.81
CA ILE A 361 -4.32 30.81 -32.80
C ILE A 361 -3.72 32.09 -32.19
N GLY A 362 -4.09 32.45 -30.96
CA GLY A 362 -3.51 33.59 -30.24
C GLY A 362 -2.00 33.48 -30.05
N PHE A 363 -1.51 32.32 -29.61
CA PHE A 363 -0.07 32.07 -29.48
C PHE A 363 0.65 32.13 -30.84
N ALA A 364 0.06 31.57 -31.90
CA ALA A 364 0.62 31.64 -33.23
C ALA A 364 0.72 33.10 -33.73
N MET A 365 -0.33 33.90 -33.51
CA MET A 365 -0.29 35.33 -33.83
C MET A 365 0.77 36.08 -33.01
N LEU A 366 0.95 35.73 -31.74
CA LEU A 366 1.99 36.32 -30.89
C LEU A 366 3.38 35.99 -31.42
N ILE A 367 3.65 34.72 -31.77
CA ILE A 367 4.92 34.30 -32.38
C ILE A 367 5.17 35.07 -33.69
N ILE A 368 4.16 35.19 -34.55
CA ILE A 368 4.24 35.96 -35.79
C ILE A 368 4.51 37.44 -35.50
N GLY A 369 3.81 38.04 -34.55
CA GLY A 369 4.00 39.44 -34.17
C GLY A 369 5.40 39.73 -33.64
N VAL A 370 5.93 38.84 -32.79
CA VAL A 370 7.31 38.90 -32.30
C VAL A 370 8.29 38.75 -33.47
N PHE A 371 8.06 37.79 -34.36
CA PHE A 371 8.88 37.60 -35.56
C PHE A 371 8.89 38.86 -36.43
N LEU A 372 7.72 39.45 -36.74
CA LEU A 372 7.64 40.69 -37.49
C LEU A 372 8.38 41.84 -36.79
N LEU A 373 8.24 41.98 -35.47
CA LEU A 373 8.95 43.00 -34.70
C LEU A 373 10.48 42.80 -34.72
N PHE A 374 10.96 41.55 -34.80
CA PHE A 374 12.39 41.27 -34.88
C PHE A 374 12.97 41.47 -36.28
N TYR A 375 12.24 41.07 -37.32
CA TYR A 375 12.78 40.96 -38.69
C TYR A 375 12.34 42.08 -39.64
N VAL A 376 11.29 42.84 -39.32
CA VAL A 376 10.88 43.98 -40.16
C VAL A 376 11.59 45.25 -39.70
N SER A 377 12.59 45.69 -40.48
CA SER A 377 13.23 46.99 -40.30
C SER A 377 12.42 48.09 -40.98
N HIS A 378 12.09 49.15 -40.25
CA HIS A 378 11.55 50.36 -40.85
C HIS A 378 12.70 51.27 -41.27
N GLN A 379 12.82 51.47 -42.59
CA GLN A 379 13.79 52.37 -43.20
C GLN A 379 13.08 53.64 -43.66
N ARG A 380 13.64 54.79 -43.33
CA ARG A 380 13.17 56.12 -43.76
C ARG A 380 14.28 56.81 -44.50
N VAL A 381 13.96 57.36 -45.66
CA VAL A 381 14.88 58.17 -46.45
C VAL A 381 14.21 59.51 -46.70
N TRP A 382 14.93 60.58 -46.42
CA TRP A 382 14.54 61.95 -46.70
C TRP A 382 15.44 62.52 -47.77
N VAL A 383 14.84 63.28 -48.67
CA VAL A 383 15.52 63.95 -49.78
C VAL A 383 15.10 65.42 -49.74
N ILE A 384 16.07 66.31 -49.57
CA ILE A 384 15.85 67.75 -49.51
C ILE A 384 16.64 68.39 -50.65
N LEU A 385 15.97 69.27 -51.40
CA LEU A 385 16.54 70.03 -52.50
C LEU A 385 16.58 71.50 -52.09
N GLU A 386 17.78 72.06 -52.03
CA GLU A 386 18.02 73.47 -51.71
C GLU A 386 18.53 74.19 -52.96
N ARG A 387 17.91 75.33 -53.30
CA ARG A 387 18.29 76.09 -54.49
C ARG A 387 19.30 77.17 -54.11
N HIS A 388 20.44 77.18 -54.78
CA HIS A 388 21.47 78.21 -54.71
C HIS A 388 21.55 78.97 -56.04
N ASP A 389 22.22 80.13 -56.03
CA ASP A 389 22.18 81.12 -57.14
C ASP A 389 22.53 80.52 -58.52
N ASN A 390 23.42 79.53 -58.59
CA ASN A 390 23.80 78.84 -59.83
C ASN A 390 23.83 77.30 -59.71
N SER A 391 23.30 76.71 -58.63
CA SER A 391 23.29 75.26 -58.41
C SER A 391 22.10 74.81 -57.56
N THR A 392 21.78 73.51 -57.58
CA THR A 392 20.82 72.91 -56.63
C THR A 392 21.59 71.96 -55.72
N GLY A 393 21.60 72.25 -54.42
CA GLY A 393 22.10 71.36 -53.39
C GLY A 393 21.10 70.23 -53.15
N LEU A 394 21.59 68.99 -53.10
CA LEU A 394 20.79 67.81 -52.79
C LEU A 394 21.32 67.20 -51.50
N LEU A 395 20.48 67.18 -50.45
CA LEU A 395 20.76 66.50 -49.20
C LEU A 395 19.91 65.24 -49.11
N ILE A 396 20.55 64.08 -49.01
CA ILE A 396 19.89 62.80 -48.77
C ILE A 396 20.27 62.33 -47.36
N ALA A 397 19.27 62.04 -46.53
CA ALA A 397 19.45 61.51 -45.19
C ALA A 397 18.64 60.22 -45.02
N GLY A 398 19.23 59.21 -44.41
CA GLY A 398 18.58 57.93 -44.12
C GLY A 398 18.57 57.64 -42.63
N ASN A 399 17.52 57.01 -42.14
CA ASN A 399 17.48 56.43 -40.81
C ASN A 399 16.78 55.07 -40.84
N THR A 400 17.32 54.12 -40.09
CA THR A 400 16.72 52.81 -39.89
C THR A 400 16.67 52.50 -38.40
N ASN A 401 15.61 51.82 -37.98
CA ASN A 401 15.47 51.39 -36.60
C ASN A 401 16.43 50.21 -36.25
N ARG A 402 16.83 49.40 -37.24
CA ARG A 402 17.66 48.18 -37.09
C ARG A 402 18.49 47.91 -38.36
N HIS A 403 19.43 46.96 -38.31
CA HIS A 403 20.28 46.56 -39.46
C HIS A 403 21.00 47.76 -40.13
N LYS A 404 21.63 48.61 -39.31
CA LYS A 404 22.28 49.85 -39.78
C LYS A 404 23.35 49.61 -40.84
N THR A 405 24.12 48.52 -40.75
CA THR A 405 25.19 48.22 -41.71
C THR A 405 24.64 47.88 -43.09
N GLU A 406 23.70 46.93 -43.19
CA GLU A 406 23.04 46.59 -44.46
C GLU A 406 22.25 47.77 -45.06
N PHE A 407 21.63 48.59 -44.20
CA PHE A 407 20.99 49.81 -44.66
C PHE A 407 22.01 50.83 -45.18
N SER A 408 23.17 50.96 -44.54
CA SER A 408 24.24 51.86 -44.99
C SER A 408 24.75 51.46 -46.37
N GLU A 409 24.97 50.17 -46.62
CA GLU A 409 25.39 49.66 -47.92
C GLU A 409 24.35 49.97 -49.01
N LYS A 410 23.07 49.67 -48.75
CA LYS A 410 21.96 50.00 -49.68
C LYS A 410 21.79 51.50 -49.87
N PHE A 411 22.00 52.29 -48.82
CA PHE A 411 21.89 53.74 -48.87
C PHE A 411 23.05 54.36 -49.66
N GLU A 412 24.27 53.85 -49.51
CA GLU A 412 25.42 54.24 -50.32
C GLU A 412 25.24 53.87 -51.80
N GLU A 413 24.73 52.67 -52.09
CA GLU A 413 24.41 52.26 -53.46
C GLU A 413 23.38 53.20 -54.09
N MET A 414 22.27 53.46 -53.39
CA MET A 414 21.21 54.35 -53.84
C MET A 414 21.69 55.80 -54.03
N THR A 415 22.49 56.34 -53.09
CA THR A 415 23.05 57.70 -53.22
C THR A 415 24.10 57.76 -54.32
N GLY A 416 24.86 56.69 -54.55
CA GLY A 416 25.79 56.54 -55.66
C GLY A 416 25.10 56.59 -57.03
N ILE A 417 23.99 55.87 -57.20
CA ILE A 417 23.16 55.93 -58.42
C ILE A 417 22.64 57.35 -58.63
N ILE A 418 22.05 57.96 -57.61
CA ILE A 418 21.50 59.32 -57.70
C ILE A 418 22.61 60.33 -58.05
N LYS A 419 23.79 60.20 -57.45
CA LYS A 419 24.94 61.07 -57.76
C LYS A 419 25.45 60.85 -59.19
N GLY A 420 25.43 59.63 -59.71
CA GLY A 420 25.85 59.30 -61.08
C GLY A 420 24.94 59.90 -62.15
N GLU A 421 23.64 60.01 -61.88
CA GLU A 421 22.65 60.63 -62.78
C GLU A 421 22.69 62.17 -62.73
N LEU A 422 23.33 62.76 -61.72
CA LEU A 422 23.44 64.20 -61.54
C LEU A 422 24.80 64.71 -62.06
N LYS A 423 24.78 65.75 -62.90
CA LYS A 423 26.03 66.38 -63.38
C LYS A 423 26.62 67.27 -62.28
N PRO A 424 27.83 66.99 -61.76
CA PRO A 424 28.47 67.89 -60.82
C PRO A 424 28.85 69.20 -61.51
N ILE A 425 28.71 70.31 -60.78
CA ILE A 425 29.31 71.59 -61.15
C ILE A 425 30.70 71.56 -60.53
N ASP A 426 31.75 71.47 -61.34
CA ASP A 426 33.13 71.59 -60.85
C ASP A 426 33.29 72.96 -60.20
N SER A 427 33.85 72.94 -58.97
CA SER A 427 33.88 74.02 -57.98
C SER A 427 34.39 75.36 -58.47
#